data_AF-A0A5E4I4S7-F1
#
_entry.id   AF-A0A5E4I4S7-F1
#
_cell.length_a   1.000
_cell.length_b   1.000
_cell.length_c   1.000
_cell.angle_alpha   90.00
_cell.angle_beta   90.00
_cell.angle_gamma   90.00
#
_symmetry.space_group_name_H-M   'P 1'
#
loop_
_entity.id
_entity.type
_entity.pdbx_description
1 polymer ?
#
loop_
_entity_poly.entity_id
_entity_poly.type
_entity_poly.pdbx_seq_one_letter_code
_entity_poly.pdbx_strand_id
1 'polypeptide(L)'
;MPFSSEDTNVALVNELARRLNDNTRRIRMLEEKIRSIDSRVNGHDQRIMDTTKQMNANTLSASNEMAEIKDRLANIALDIQNIKVEMRKAATVTDMREIQDYIELINPITTKFATKGEVAEIVREELRKQLRKRV
;
A
#
# COMPACT_ATOMS: atom_id res chain seq x y z
N MET A 1 42.77 59.52 57.96
CA MET A 1 43.57 60.25 56.96
C MET A 1 42.79 60.29 55.66
N PRO A 2 42.58 61.44 55.02
CA PRO A 2 41.94 61.51 53.72
C PRO A 2 42.99 61.12 52.66
N PHE A 3 42.65 60.16 51.79
CA PHE A 3 43.46 59.85 50.62
C PHE A 3 43.55 61.11 49.74
N SER A 4 44.71 61.34 49.12
CA SER A 4 44.88 62.46 48.19
C SER A 4 43.95 62.26 46.99
N SER A 5 43.47 63.36 46.37
CA SER A 5 42.65 63.28 45.15
C SER A 5 43.36 62.54 44.01
N GLU A 6 44.68 62.52 44.04
CA GLU A 6 45.56 61.85 43.08
C GLU A 6 45.52 60.33 43.22
N ASP A 7 45.53 59.79 44.45
CA ASP A 7 45.38 58.34 44.70
C ASP A 7 44.02 57.81 44.21
N THR A 8 42.98 58.64 44.33
CA THR A 8 41.62 58.29 43.91
C THR A 8 41.51 58.23 42.39
N ASN A 9 42.16 59.15 41.68
CA ASN A 9 42.24 59.15 40.22
C ASN A 9 43.03 57.94 39.70
N VAL A 10 44.14 57.58 40.34
CA VAL A 10 44.93 56.39 39.98
C VAL A 10 44.11 55.11 40.18
N ALA A 11 43.35 55.00 41.27
CA ALA A 11 42.45 53.87 41.50
C ALA A 11 41.34 53.75 40.43
N LEU A 12 40.76 54.89 40.03
CA LEU A 12 39.73 54.94 38.98
C LEU A 12 40.27 54.48 37.62
N VAL A 13 41.47 54.95 37.24
CA VAL A 13 42.13 54.56 35.99
C VAL A 13 42.48 53.07 35.99
N ASN A 14 42.96 52.53 37.11
CA ASN A 14 43.26 51.11 37.24
C ASN A 14 42.00 50.23 37.12
N GLU A 15 40.89 50.66 37.71
CA GLU A 15 39.61 49.96 37.58
C GLU A 15 39.06 50.02 36.15
N LEU A 16 39.16 51.17 35.47
CA LEU A 16 38.82 51.29 34.06
C LEU A 16 39.69 50.38 33.18
N ALA A 17 40.99 50.33 33.43
CA ALA A 17 41.91 49.44 32.71
C ALA A 17 41.55 47.96 32.91
N ARG A 18 41.19 47.56 34.13
CA ARG A 18 40.70 46.19 34.42
C ARG A 18 39.42 45.87 33.66
N ARG A 19 38.45 46.78 33.67
CA ARG A 19 37.17 46.60 32.94
C ARG A 19 37.39 46.51 31.43
N LEU A 20 38.28 47.35 30.87
CA LEU A 20 38.61 47.29 29.45
C LEU A 20 39.26 45.96 29.08
N ASN A 21 40.15 45.43 29.94
CA ASN A 21 40.79 44.14 29.71
C ASN A 21 39.76 42.98 29.79
N ASP A 22 38.88 43.00 30.79
CA ASP A 22 37.82 41.99 30.90
C ASP A 22 36.85 42.06 29.71
N ASN A 23 36.45 43.26 29.30
CA ASN A 23 35.62 43.44 28.11
C ASN A 23 36.33 42.93 26.84
N THR A 24 37.62 43.18 26.69
CA THR A 24 38.42 42.66 25.57
C THR A 24 38.43 41.13 25.55
N ARG A 25 38.60 40.50 26.71
CA ARG A 25 38.52 39.04 26.85
C ARG A 25 37.14 38.51 26.50
N ARG A 26 36.08 39.18 26.96
CA ARG A 26 34.69 38.82 26.65
C ARG A 26 34.37 38.93 25.17
N ILE A 27 34.85 39.99 24.50
CA ILE A 27 34.69 40.17 23.05
C ILE A 27 35.34 39.00 22.30
N ARG A 28 36.59 38.64 22.63
CA ARG A 28 37.26 37.50 21.98
C ARG A 28 36.50 36.18 22.15
N MET A 29 36.00 35.91 23.35
CA MET A 29 35.19 34.70 23.59
C MET A 29 33.88 34.72 22.78
N LEU A 30 33.27 35.89 22.58
CA LEU A 30 32.07 36.01 21.75
C LEU A 30 32.40 35.80 20.27
N GLU A 31 33.51 36.36 19.78
CA GLU A 31 33.96 36.14 18.40
C GLU A 31 34.23 34.66 18.10
N GLU A 32 34.90 33.96 19.02
CA GLU A 32 35.12 32.51 18.89
C GLU A 32 33.81 31.72 18.87
N LYS A 33 32.86 32.08 19.75
CA LYS A 33 31.52 31.47 19.76
C LYS A 33 30.77 31.73 18.46
N ILE A 34 30.84 32.95 17.92
CA ILE A 34 30.20 33.30 16.65
C ILE A 34 30.79 32.47 15.52
N ARG A 35 32.12 32.34 15.42
CA ARG A 35 32.77 31.49 14.41
C ARG A 35 32.37 30.01 14.54
N SER A 36 32.27 29.51 15.78
CA SER A 36 31.82 28.15 16.05
C SER A 36 30.36 27.93 15.61
N ILE A 37 29.48 28.89 15.89
CA ILE A 37 28.07 28.85 15.46
C ILE A 37 27.99 28.89 13.94
N ASP A 38 28.70 29.79 13.28
CA ASP A 38 28.70 29.94 11.83
C ASP A 38 29.15 28.63 11.13
N SER A 39 30.23 28.01 11.62
CA SER A 39 30.67 26.71 11.13
C SER A 39 29.61 25.62 11.29
N ARG A 40 28.89 25.61 12.42
CA ARG A 40 27.80 24.65 12.67
C ARG A 40 26.60 24.90 11.76
N VAL A 41 26.22 26.16 11.54
CA VAL A 41 25.11 26.55 10.66
C VAL A 41 25.43 26.09 9.24
N ASN A 42 26.62 26.41 8.72
CA ASN A 42 27.06 25.98 7.40
C ASN A 42 27.06 24.44 7.27
N GLY A 43 27.50 23.72 8.32
CA GLY A 43 27.44 22.26 8.35
C GLY A 43 26.00 21.71 8.36
N HIS A 44 25.07 22.39 9.04
CA HIS A 44 23.66 22.02 9.03
C HIS A 44 23.00 22.30 7.68
N ASP A 45 23.29 23.44 7.06
CA ASP A 45 22.75 23.79 5.74
C ASP A 45 23.18 22.78 4.69
N GLN A 46 24.45 22.37 4.69
CA GLN A 46 24.94 21.34 3.78
C GLN A 46 24.21 20.00 3.99
N ARG A 47 24.02 19.58 5.25
CA ARG A 47 23.26 18.35 5.56
C ARG A 47 21.80 18.44 5.12
N ILE A 48 21.17 19.60 5.27
CA ILE A 48 19.79 19.83 4.82
C ILE A 48 19.72 19.72 3.30
N MET A 49 20.67 20.32 2.57
CA MET A 49 20.74 20.21 1.11
C MET A 49 20.91 18.76 0.65
N ASP A 50 21.81 18.01 1.29
CA ASP A 50 22.06 16.60 0.92
C ASP A 50 20.85 15.71 1.25
N THR A 51 20.23 15.92 2.42
CA THR A 51 19.00 15.20 2.82
C THR A 51 17.85 15.50 1.85
N THR A 52 17.70 16.76 1.45
CA THR A 52 16.65 17.18 0.51
C THR A 52 16.85 16.51 -0.86
N LYS A 53 18.08 16.46 -1.36
CA LYS A 53 18.40 15.75 -2.61
C LYS A 53 18.07 14.27 -2.53
N GLN A 54 18.47 13.61 -1.44
CA GLN A 54 18.18 12.20 -1.22
C GLN A 54 16.67 11.92 -1.12
N MET A 55 15.94 12.77 -0.39
CA MET A 55 14.49 12.66 -0.26
C MET A 55 13.78 12.81 -1.62
N ASN A 56 14.22 13.76 -2.44
CA ASN A 56 13.69 13.94 -3.80
C ASN A 56 13.96 12.73 -4.69
N ALA A 57 15.17 12.15 -4.63
CA ALA A 57 15.50 10.94 -5.37
C ALA A 57 14.65 9.74 -4.95
N ASN A 58 14.47 9.55 -3.63
CA ASN A 58 13.64 8.49 -3.09
C ASN A 58 12.17 8.66 -3.49
N THR A 59 11.67 9.89 -3.48
CA THR A 59 10.29 10.22 -3.87
C THR A 59 10.06 9.91 -5.35
N LEU A 60 11.03 10.25 -6.21
CA LEU A 60 10.97 9.93 -7.64
C LEU A 60 10.99 8.41 -7.88
N SER A 61 11.87 7.68 -7.19
CA SER A 61 11.93 6.21 -7.28
C SER A 61 10.60 5.57 -6.87
N ALA A 62 10.06 5.97 -5.71
CA ALA A 62 8.78 5.47 -5.23
C ALA A 62 7.63 5.78 -6.20
N SER A 63 7.61 6.97 -6.80
CA SER A 63 6.62 7.34 -7.82
C SER A 63 6.70 6.45 -9.07
N ASN A 64 7.92 6.10 -9.50
CA ASN A 64 8.13 5.23 -10.65
C ASN A 64 7.68 3.79 -10.35
N GLU A 65 8.03 3.27 -9.17
CA GLU A 65 7.58 1.95 -8.70
C GLU A 65 6.05 1.88 -8.61
N MET A 66 5.40 2.93 -8.11
CA MET A 66 3.93 3.00 -8.08
C MET A 66 3.31 3.00 -9.48
N ALA A 67 3.94 3.67 -10.45
CA ALA A 67 3.49 3.65 -11.84
C ALA A 67 3.60 2.23 -12.44
N GLU A 68 4.71 1.53 -12.21
CA GLU A 68 4.86 0.14 -12.66
C GLU A 68 3.83 -0.80 -12.01
N ILE A 69 3.57 -0.64 -10.71
CA ILE A 69 2.54 -1.44 -10.01
C ILE A 69 1.17 -1.19 -10.63
N LYS A 70 0.83 0.07 -10.93
CA LYS A 70 -0.43 0.43 -11.57
C LYS A 70 -0.58 -0.24 -12.93
N ASP A 71 0.48 -0.25 -13.74
CA ASP A 71 0.46 -0.88 -15.07
C ASP A 71 0.31 -2.41 -14.96
N ARG A 72 1.00 -3.04 -14.01
CA ARG A 72 0.84 -4.47 -13.73
C ARG A 72 -0.59 -4.81 -13.28
N LEU A 73 -1.18 -3.99 -12.42
CA LEU A 73 -2.57 -4.17 -11.98
C LEU A 73 -3.56 -4.03 -13.14
N ALA A 74 -3.34 -3.08 -14.06
CA ALA A 74 -4.16 -2.94 -15.25
C ALA A 74 -4.08 -4.19 -16.14
N ASN A 75 -2.88 -4.75 -16.35
CA ASN A 75 -2.70 -5.99 -17.10
C ASN A 75 -3.40 -7.19 -16.43
N ILE A 76 -3.27 -7.34 -15.11
CA ILE A 76 -3.97 -8.39 -14.35
C ILE A 76 -5.48 -8.25 -14.48
N ALA A 77 -6.02 -7.02 -14.45
CA ALA A 77 -7.44 -6.79 -14.63
C ALA A 77 -7.93 -7.23 -16.02
N LEU A 78 -7.14 -6.99 -17.06
CA LEU A 78 -7.42 -7.48 -18.42
C LEU A 78 -7.39 -9.01 -18.49
N ASP A 79 -6.39 -9.64 -17.86
CA ASP A 79 -6.28 -11.11 -17.81
C ASP A 79 -7.48 -11.74 -17.10
N ILE A 80 -7.91 -11.17 -15.96
CA ILE A 80 -9.13 -11.62 -15.25
C ILE A 80 -10.36 -11.49 -16.15
N GLN A 81 -10.47 -10.40 -16.91
CA GLN A 81 -11.57 -10.22 -17.86
C GLN A 81 -11.55 -11.26 -18.97
N ASN A 82 -10.37 -11.58 -19.51
CA ASN A 82 -10.20 -12.62 -20.53
C ASN A 82 -10.56 -14.00 -19.97
N ILE A 83 -10.10 -14.34 -18.76
CA ILE A 83 -10.47 -15.58 -18.06
C ILE A 83 -12.00 -15.67 -17.92
N LYS A 84 -12.66 -14.58 -17.51
CA LYS A 84 -14.13 -14.55 -17.39
C LYS A 84 -14.84 -14.81 -18.72
N VAL A 85 -14.29 -14.33 -19.83
CA VAL A 85 -14.84 -14.58 -21.17
C VAL A 85 -14.64 -16.04 -21.56
N GLU A 86 -13.45 -16.60 -21.37
CA GLU A 86 -13.16 -18.01 -21.67
C GLU A 86 -13.97 -18.96 -20.79
N MET A 87 -14.15 -18.65 -19.51
CA MET A 87 -15.04 -19.41 -18.61
C MET A 87 -16.50 -19.44 -19.06
N ARG A 88 -16.98 -18.41 -19.78
CA ARG A 88 -18.33 -18.41 -20.37
C ARG A 88 -18.43 -19.29 -21.61
N LYS A 89 -17.32 -19.50 -22.32
CA LYS A 89 -17.27 -20.39 -23.50
C LYS A 89 -17.09 -21.86 -23.10
N ALA A 90 -16.48 -22.11 -21.95
CA ALA A 90 -16.37 -23.46 -21.40
C ALA A 90 -17.77 -24.02 -21.13
N ALA A 91 -18.05 -25.23 -21.63
CA ALA A 91 -19.30 -25.94 -21.36
C ALA A 91 -19.50 -26.06 -19.85
N THR A 92 -20.65 -25.61 -19.37
CA THR A 92 -20.97 -25.72 -17.96
C THR A 92 -21.22 -27.19 -17.60
N VAL A 93 -21.07 -27.53 -16.33
CA VAL A 93 -21.42 -28.89 -15.83
C VAL A 93 -22.87 -29.24 -16.17
N THR A 94 -23.75 -28.25 -16.23
CA THR A 94 -25.13 -28.38 -16.68
C THR A 94 -25.20 -28.79 -18.15
N ASP A 95 -24.50 -28.09 -19.05
CA ASP A 95 -24.48 -28.41 -20.48
C ASP A 95 -23.96 -29.84 -20.73
N MET A 96 -22.94 -30.26 -19.99
CA MET A 96 -22.41 -31.63 -20.07
C MET A 96 -23.37 -32.68 -19.52
N ARG A 97 -24.15 -32.35 -18.49
CA ARG A 97 -25.23 -33.20 -17.97
C ARG A 97 -26.37 -33.36 -18.97
N GLU A 98 -26.80 -32.28 -19.61
CA GLU A 98 -27.84 -32.36 -20.63
C GLU A 98 -27.40 -33.21 -21.81
N ILE A 99 -26.14 -33.10 -22.24
CA ILE A 99 -25.56 -33.97 -23.26
C ILE A 99 -25.53 -35.44 -22.79
N GLN A 100 -25.15 -35.68 -21.53
CA GLN A 100 -25.18 -37.03 -20.94
C GLN A 100 -26.61 -37.60 -20.93
N ASP A 101 -27.60 -36.83 -20.48
CA ASP A 101 -29.01 -37.24 -20.43
C ASP A 101 -29.54 -37.54 -21.84
N TYR A 102 -29.16 -36.75 -22.84
CA TYR A 102 -29.49 -37.02 -24.26
C TYR A 102 -28.84 -38.31 -24.78
N ILE A 103 -27.57 -38.55 -24.43
CA ILE A 103 -26.88 -39.78 -24.80
C ILE A 103 -27.53 -40.98 -24.12
N GLU A 104 -27.88 -40.88 -22.84
CA GLU A 104 -28.59 -41.94 -22.11
C GLU A 104 -29.98 -42.23 -22.70
N LEU A 105 -30.69 -41.20 -23.16
CA LEU A 105 -31.99 -41.34 -23.82
C LEU A 105 -31.89 -42.04 -25.18
N ILE A 106 -30.87 -41.72 -25.97
CA ILE A 106 -30.71 -42.23 -27.35
C ILE A 106 -29.97 -43.56 -27.39
N ASN A 107 -29.17 -43.90 -26.38
CA ASN A 107 -28.34 -45.10 -26.38
C ASN A 107 -29.21 -46.39 -26.34
N PRO A 108 -29.28 -47.15 -27.44
CA PRO A 108 -30.13 -48.33 -27.55
C PRO A 108 -29.73 -49.48 -26.62
N ILE A 109 -28.56 -49.38 -25.97
CA ILE A 109 -28.07 -50.36 -24.99
C ILE A 109 -28.69 -50.11 -23.60
N THR A 110 -28.98 -48.85 -23.26
CA THR A 110 -29.54 -48.46 -21.95
C THR A 110 -31.03 -48.13 -22.00
N THR A 111 -31.55 -47.69 -23.14
CA THR A 111 -32.95 -47.30 -23.27
C THR A 111 -33.85 -48.53 -23.42
N LYS A 112 -34.61 -48.87 -22.38
CA LYS A 112 -35.72 -49.83 -22.47
C LYS A 112 -36.90 -49.17 -23.18
N PHE A 113 -37.00 -49.34 -24.49
CA PHE A 113 -38.16 -48.87 -25.25
C PHE A 113 -39.39 -49.69 -24.86
N ALA A 114 -40.37 -49.04 -24.22
CA ALA A 114 -41.66 -49.64 -23.93
C ALA A 114 -42.57 -49.52 -25.16
N THR A 115 -43.17 -50.63 -25.57
CA THR A 115 -44.18 -50.66 -26.62
C THR A 115 -45.49 -50.02 -26.15
N LYS A 116 -46.33 -49.54 -27.08
CA LYS A 116 -47.64 -48.93 -26.74
C LYS A 116 -48.51 -49.81 -25.84
N GLY A 117 -48.40 -51.14 -25.97
CA GLY A 117 -49.10 -52.11 -25.12
C GLY A 117 -48.59 -52.08 -23.68
N GLU A 118 -47.28 -52.13 -23.48
CA GLU A 118 -46.64 -52.13 -22.16
C GLU A 118 -46.90 -50.80 -21.41
N VAL A 119 -46.87 -49.66 -22.11
CA VAL A 119 -47.21 -48.36 -21.50
C VAL A 119 -48.68 -48.33 -21.04
N ALA A 120 -49.60 -48.85 -21.85
CA ALA A 120 -51.03 -48.90 -21.50
C ALA A 120 -51.34 -49.85 -20.33
N GLU A 121 -50.48 -50.84 -20.10
CA GLU A 121 -50.59 -51.79 -18.99
C GLU A 121 -50.05 -51.18 -17.69
N ILE A 122 -48.88 -50.53 -17.73
CA ILE A 122 -48.30 -49.80 -16.59
C ILE A 122 -49.26 -48.70 -16.09
N VAL A 123 -49.83 -47.92 -17.01
CA VAL A 123 -50.80 -46.85 -16.65
C VAL A 123 -52.06 -47.43 -15.99
N ARG A 124 -52.55 -48.59 -16.46
CA ARG A 124 -53.71 -49.26 -15.86
C ARG A 124 -53.43 -49.81 -14.47
N GLU A 125 -52.24 -50.36 -14.24
CA GLU A 125 -51.83 -50.83 -12.91
C GLU A 125 -51.70 -49.68 -11.91
N GLU A 126 -51.12 -48.55 -12.33
CA GLU A 126 -50.93 -47.40 -11.44
C GLU A 126 -52.25 -46.71 -11.10
N LEU A 127 -53.19 -46.63 -12.05
CA LEU A 127 -54.57 -46.20 -11.77
C LEU A 127 -55.27 -47.12 -10.77
N ARG A 128 -55.10 -48.44 -10.91
CA ARG A 128 -55.66 -49.43 -9.97
C ARG A 128 -55.05 -49.31 -8.57
N LYS A 129 -53.75 -49.04 -8.45
CA LYS A 129 -53.09 -48.78 -7.16
C LYS A 129 -53.59 -47.50 -6.50
N GLN A 130 -53.81 -46.42 -7.27
CA GLN A 130 -54.36 -45.18 -6.74
C GLN A 130 -55.81 -45.34 -6.27
N LEU A 131 -56.62 -46.13 -6.99
CA LEU A 131 -57.99 -46.47 -6.58
C LEU A 131 -58.00 -47.34 -5.31
N ARG A 132 -57.03 -48.25 -5.14
CA ARG A 132 -56.87 -49.05 -3.92
C ARG A 132 -56.37 -48.26 -2.71
N LYS A 133 -55.64 -47.15 -2.91
CA LYS A 133 -55.22 -46.24 -1.83
C LYS A 133 -56.31 -45.25 -1.37
N ARG A 134 -57.44 -45.19 -2.09
CA ARG A 134 -58.57 -44.29 -1.83
C ARG A 134 -59.78 -44.98 -1.17
N VAL A 135 -59.66 -46.28 -0.88
CA VAL A 135 -60.57 -47.09 -0.05
C VAL A 135 -59.86 -47.35 1.27
#